data_AF-A0A3D5JR07-F1
#
_entry.id   AF-A0A3D5JR07-F1
#
_cell.length_a   1.000
_cell.length_b   1.000
_cell.length_c   1.000
_cell.angle_alpha   90.00
_cell.angle_beta   90.00
_cell.angle_gamma   90.00
#
_symmetry.space_group_name_H-M   'P 1'
#
loop_
_entity.id
_entity.type
_entity.pdbx_description
1 polymer ?
#
loop_
_entity_poly.entity_id
_entity_poly.type
_entity_poly.pdbx_seq_one_letter_code
_entity_poly.pdbx_strand_id
1 'polypeptide(L)'
;MPADRVLPTQHPPQGPARIAGLLAPPPASGIALGPALGPTGQAGVWLANRMPPAEVAHALALPPGSLPDRVLRLDPTLPGGYDRDLDLLPNTLPPSRHLGYAVQWFALALTVLVVALVLEFRLRRRSIAGSRR
;
A
#
# COMPACT_ATOMS: atom_id res chain seq x y z
N MET A 1 5.23 -18.40 -4.93
CA MET A 1 5.54 -19.38 -3.86
C MET A 1 5.53 -20.77 -4.50
N PRO A 2 6.50 -21.64 -4.17
CA PRO A 2 6.46 -23.05 -4.54
C PRO A 2 5.11 -23.70 -4.16
N ALA A 3 4.69 -24.71 -4.92
CA ALA A 3 3.38 -25.36 -4.70
C ALA A 3 3.28 -26.06 -3.33
N ASP A 4 4.41 -26.48 -2.77
CA ASP A 4 4.54 -27.10 -1.45
C ASP A 4 4.61 -26.07 -0.29
N ARG A 5 4.66 -24.76 -0.60
CA ARG A 5 4.80 -23.66 0.38
C ARG A 5 6.02 -23.81 1.31
N VAL A 6 7.02 -24.59 0.90
CA VAL A 6 8.27 -24.74 1.64
C VAL A 6 9.17 -23.56 1.30
N LEU A 7 9.63 -22.83 2.32
CA LEU A 7 10.60 -21.75 2.12
C LEU A 7 12.02 -22.32 2.00
N PRO A 8 12.88 -21.72 1.16
CA PRO A 8 14.27 -22.12 1.04
C PRO A 8 15.01 -21.88 2.36
N THR A 9 15.92 -22.79 2.70
CA THR A 9 16.82 -22.62 3.85
C THR A 9 17.72 -21.42 3.63
N GLN A 10 17.70 -20.47 4.57
CA GLN A 10 18.56 -19.29 4.51
C GLN A 10 19.89 -19.57 5.20
N HIS A 11 21.00 -19.24 4.55
CA HIS A 11 22.33 -19.28 5.14
C HIS A 11 22.71 -17.86 5.58
N PRO A 12 22.65 -17.53 6.88
CA PRO A 12 23.03 -16.21 7.33
C PRO A 12 24.54 -15.98 7.10
N PRO A 13 24.95 -14.78 6.67
CA PRO A 13 26.36 -14.45 6.54
C PRO A 13 27.06 -14.60 7.90
N GLN A 14 28.25 -15.19 7.89
CA GLN A 14 29.04 -15.39 9.11
C GLN A 14 30.14 -14.34 9.24
N GLY A 15 30.46 -13.99 10.48
CA GLY A 15 31.49 -13.01 10.80
C GLY A 15 30.97 -11.59 10.98
N PRO A 16 31.85 -10.65 11.37
CA PRO A 16 31.48 -9.26 11.57
C PRO A 16 31.11 -8.59 10.24
N ALA A 17 29.98 -7.89 10.22
CA ALA A 17 29.52 -7.11 9.07
C ALA A 17 29.31 -5.65 9.48
N ARG A 18 29.74 -4.72 8.63
CA ARG A 18 29.41 -3.31 8.77
C ARG A 18 28.09 -3.06 8.06
N ILE A 19 27.07 -2.67 8.82
CA ILE A 19 25.76 -2.28 8.29
C ILE A 19 25.57 -0.78 8.43
N ALA A 20 24.95 -0.18 7.43
CA ALA A 20 24.56 1.21 7.38
C ALA A 20 23.18 1.30 6.71
N GLY A 21 22.50 2.42 6.89
CA GLY A 21 21.17 2.61 6.32
C GLY A 21 20.39 3.72 6.99
N LEU A 22 19.08 3.73 6.71
CA LEU A 22 18.15 4.72 7.22
C LEU A 22 17.37 4.15 8.40
N LEU A 23 17.38 4.87 9.52
CA LEU A 23 16.56 4.53 10.68
C LEU A 23 15.14 5.09 10.47
N ALA A 24 14.15 4.19 10.41
CA ALA A 24 12.77 4.52 10.11
C ALA A 24 11.82 4.00 11.20
N PRO A 25 10.61 4.56 11.35
CA PRO A 25 9.57 3.89 12.13
C PRO A 25 9.25 2.51 11.51
N PRO A 26 8.74 1.56 12.31
CA PRO A 26 8.28 0.28 11.78
C PRO A 26 7.17 0.49 10.73
N PRO A 27 6.99 -0.45 9.79
CA PRO A 27 5.91 -0.38 8.81
C PRO A 27 4.56 -0.21 9.51
N ALA A 28 3.73 0.71 9.00
CA ALA A 28 2.39 0.89 9.52
C ALA A 28 1.62 -0.43 9.43
N SER A 29 0.97 -0.82 10.52
CA SER A 29 0.24 -2.08 10.64
C SER A 29 -1.00 -2.16 9.74
N GLY A 30 -1.46 -1.04 9.19
CA GLY A 30 -2.68 -0.98 8.38
C GLY A 30 -3.90 -1.47 9.17
N ILE A 31 -4.78 -2.22 8.49
CA ILE A 31 -5.94 -2.87 9.13
C ILE A 31 -5.47 -4.19 9.75
N ALA A 32 -5.57 -4.31 11.08
CA ALA A 32 -5.17 -5.50 11.81
C ALA A 32 -6.23 -6.62 11.68
N LEU A 33 -6.10 -7.45 10.65
CA LEU A 33 -6.90 -8.66 10.46
C LEU A 33 -6.12 -9.88 10.96
N GLY A 34 -6.55 -10.46 12.07
CA GLY A 34 -5.90 -11.64 12.66
C GLY A 34 -4.52 -11.37 13.28
N PRO A 35 -3.78 -12.43 13.66
CA PRO A 35 -2.47 -12.30 14.31
C PRO A 35 -1.43 -11.67 13.37
N ALA A 36 -0.46 -10.92 13.89
CA ALA A 36 0.60 -10.35 13.06
C ALA A 36 1.53 -11.42 12.49
N LEU A 37 1.80 -12.47 13.25
CA LEU A 37 2.62 -13.61 12.86
C LEU A 37 1.82 -14.91 13.06
N GLY A 38 1.71 -15.72 12.02
CA GLY A 38 1.09 -17.05 12.05
C GLY A 38 2.11 -18.18 11.91
N PRO A 39 1.87 -19.36 12.51
CA PRO A 39 2.74 -20.51 12.32
C PRO A 39 2.68 -21.00 10.86
N THR A 40 3.78 -21.60 10.41
CA THR A 40 3.83 -22.32 9.13
C THR A 40 4.03 -23.82 9.38
N GLY A 41 4.06 -24.62 8.31
CA GLY A 41 4.40 -26.05 8.40
C GLY A 41 5.87 -26.31 8.77
N GLN A 42 6.72 -25.27 8.83
CA GLN A 42 8.13 -25.36 9.18
C GLN A 42 8.38 -24.73 10.56
N ALA A 43 9.07 -25.46 11.43
CA ALA A 43 9.47 -24.95 12.75
C ALA A 43 10.43 -23.77 12.61
N GLY A 44 10.24 -22.72 13.42
CA GLY A 44 11.05 -21.51 13.36
C GLY A 44 10.77 -20.62 12.14
N VAL A 45 9.67 -20.86 11.44
CA VAL A 45 9.24 -20.07 10.29
C VAL A 45 7.82 -19.57 10.52
N TRP A 46 7.63 -18.26 10.39
CA TRP A 46 6.36 -17.58 10.59
C TRP A 46 5.92 -16.86 9.32
N LEU A 47 4.62 -16.86 9.07
CA LEU A 47 3.99 -15.96 8.11
C LEU A 47 3.73 -14.62 8.81
N ALA A 48 4.54 -13.61 8.51
CA ALA A 48 4.38 -12.26 9.05
C ALA A 48 3.50 -11.41 8.12
N ASN A 49 2.28 -11.09 8.57
CA ASN A 49 1.37 -10.16 7.89
C ASN A 49 1.59 -8.72 8.34
N ARG A 50 2.03 -8.54 9.59
CA ARG A 50 2.39 -7.26 10.21
C ARG A 50 3.67 -7.46 11.03
N MET A 51 4.39 -6.38 11.32
CA MET A 51 5.63 -6.42 12.13
C MET A 51 5.62 -5.45 13.32
N PRO A 52 4.66 -5.55 14.26
CA PRO A 52 4.72 -4.77 15.48
C PRO A 52 5.78 -5.35 16.44
N PRO A 53 6.66 -4.53 17.04
CA PRO A 53 7.78 -5.00 17.87
C PRO A 53 7.37 -5.97 18.98
N ALA A 54 6.24 -5.72 19.65
CA ALA A 54 5.76 -6.57 20.73
C ALA A 54 5.35 -7.99 20.26
N GLU A 55 4.62 -8.11 19.15
CA GLU A 55 4.21 -9.42 18.62
C GLU A 55 5.42 -10.18 18.04
N VAL A 56 6.38 -9.46 17.45
CA VAL A 56 7.64 -10.06 16.96
C VAL A 56 8.48 -10.58 18.13
N ALA A 57 8.66 -9.78 19.19
CA ALA A 57 9.39 -10.21 20.38
C ALA A 57 8.75 -11.46 21.00
N HIS A 58 7.42 -11.50 21.07
CA HIS A 58 6.70 -12.66 21.57
C HIS A 58 6.90 -13.91 20.68
N ALA A 59 6.76 -13.77 19.35
CA ALA A 59 6.96 -14.88 18.41
C ALA A 59 8.39 -15.44 18.44
N LEU A 60 9.38 -14.59 18.69
CA LEU A 60 10.80 -14.96 18.80
C LEU A 60 11.22 -15.37 20.23
N ALA A 61 10.28 -15.44 21.19
CA ALA A 61 10.55 -15.72 22.60
C ALA A 61 11.60 -14.77 23.23
N LEU A 62 11.60 -13.51 22.81
CA LEU A 62 12.46 -12.45 23.36
C LEU A 62 11.78 -11.75 24.55
N PRO A 63 12.56 -11.13 25.46
CA PRO A 63 11.99 -10.35 26.55
C PRO A 63 11.09 -9.20 26.04
N PRO A 64 9.98 -8.88 26.73
CA PRO A 64 9.15 -7.72 26.37
C PRO A 64 9.97 -6.43 26.35
N GLY A 65 9.80 -5.60 25.32
CA GLY A 65 10.52 -4.33 25.17
C GLY A 65 11.99 -4.45 24.74
N SER A 66 12.46 -5.65 24.38
CA SER A 66 13.83 -5.85 23.88
C SER A 66 14.07 -5.37 22.45
N LEU A 67 13.00 -5.21 21.66
CA LEU A 67 13.10 -4.73 20.29
C LEU A 67 12.93 -3.20 20.24
N PRO A 68 13.78 -2.47 19.50
CA PRO A 68 13.69 -1.02 19.38
C PRO A 68 12.47 -0.58 18.55
N ASP A 69 11.95 0.61 18.83
CA ASP A 69 10.83 1.25 18.11
C ASP A 69 11.21 1.80 16.73
N ARG A 70 12.38 1.42 16.22
CA ARG A 70 12.91 1.85 14.93
C ARG A 70 13.49 0.66 14.21
N VAL A 71 13.24 0.62 12.90
CA VAL A 71 13.75 -0.40 12.00
C VAL A 71 14.83 0.24 11.13
N LEU A 72 15.97 -0.44 10.99
CA LEU A 72 17.03 -0.03 10.08
C LEU A 72 16.72 -0.56 8.68
N ARG A 73 16.44 0.34 7.74
CA ARG A 73 16.41 0.03 6.31
C ARG A 73 17.85 0.05 5.80
N LEU A 74 18.38 -1.13 5.49
CA LEU A 74 19.76 -1.29 5.03
C LEU A 74 20.01 -0.50 3.74
N ASP A 75 21.22 0.07 3.64
CA ASP A 75 21.70 0.76 2.46
C ASP A 75 21.58 -0.16 1.21
N PRO A 76 20.95 0.29 0.10
CA PRO A 76 20.81 -0.48 -1.12
C PRO A 76 22.14 -0.96 -1.72
N THR A 77 23.23 -0.25 -1.46
CA THR A 77 24.58 -0.60 -1.96
C THR A 77 25.22 -1.76 -1.19
N LEU A 78 24.66 -2.16 -0.04
CA LEU A 78 25.18 -3.30 0.72
C LEU A 78 24.97 -4.62 -0.02
N PRO A 79 26.03 -5.46 -0.13
CA PRO A 79 25.93 -6.73 -0.84
C PRO A 79 24.98 -7.71 -0.13
N GLY A 80 24.30 -8.54 -0.92
CA GLY A 80 23.37 -9.56 -0.46
C GLY A 80 22.00 -9.01 -0.03
N GLY A 81 21.06 -9.92 0.23
CA GLY A 81 19.66 -9.59 0.55
C GLY A 81 18.79 -9.33 -0.68
N TYR A 82 17.54 -8.93 -0.44
CA TYR A 82 16.59 -8.53 -1.48
C TYR A 82 16.85 -7.09 -1.93
N ASP A 83 16.37 -6.72 -3.12
CA ASP A 83 16.41 -5.33 -3.59
C ASP A 83 15.78 -4.40 -2.55
N ARG A 84 16.49 -3.32 -2.25
CA ARG A 84 16.13 -2.36 -1.21
C ARG A 84 15.91 -1.00 -1.82
N ASP A 85 14.96 -0.29 -1.24
CA ASP A 85 14.72 1.12 -1.49
C ASP A 85 14.72 1.84 -0.15
N LEU A 86 15.16 3.10 -0.13
CA LEU A 86 15.12 3.99 1.03
C LEU A 86 13.95 4.97 0.97
N ASP A 87 13.16 4.98 -0.10
CA ASP A 87 11.98 5.84 -0.23
C ASP A 87 10.97 5.51 0.88
N LEU A 88 10.77 6.46 1.80
CA LEU A 88 9.82 6.36 2.92
C LEU A 88 8.37 6.56 2.45
N LEU A 89 8.20 7.35 1.38
CA LEU A 89 6.94 7.66 0.73
C LEU A 89 7.14 7.47 -0.78
N PRO A 90 6.96 6.25 -1.34
CA PRO A 90 6.65 6.14 -2.75
C PRO A 90 5.26 6.78 -2.91
N ASN A 91 5.23 8.09 -3.17
CA ASN A 91 4.02 8.89 -3.31
C ASN A 91 3.01 8.12 -4.19
N THR A 92 1.91 7.69 -3.59
CA THR A 92 1.10 6.55 -4.06
C THR A 92 0.17 6.89 -5.22
N LEU A 93 0.24 8.10 -5.78
CA LEU A 93 -0.50 8.51 -6.97
C LEU A 93 0.43 9.34 -7.86
N PRO A 94 0.99 8.76 -8.94
CA PRO A 94 1.71 9.57 -9.92
C PRO A 94 0.75 10.65 -10.47
N PRO A 95 1.24 11.87 -10.77
CA PRO A 95 0.40 13.01 -11.19
C PRO A 95 -0.53 12.69 -12.37
N SER A 96 -0.17 11.70 -13.20
CA SER A 96 -0.99 11.19 -14.29
C SER A 96 -2.38 10.69 -13.86
N ARG A 97 -2.54 10.15 -12.65
CA ARG A 97 -3.87 9.73 -12.15
C ARG A 97 -4.80 10.92 -11.89
N HIS A 98 -4.27 12.10 -11.57
CA HIS A 98 -5.10 13.31 -11.40
C HIS A 98 -5.72 13.78 -12.72
N LEU A 99 -5.07 13.50 -13.86
CA LEU A 99 -5.58 13.85 -15.18
C LEU A 99 -6.82 13.02 -15.54
N GLY A 100 -6.80 11.71 -15.26
CA GLY A 100 -7.96 10.85 -15.48
C GLY A 100 -9.20 11.31 -14.71
N TYR A 101 -9.02 11.68 -13.44
CA TYR A 101 -10.10 12.26 -12.62
C TYR A 101 -10.60 13.59 -13.16
N ALA A 102 -9.70 14.48 -13.61
CA ALA A 102 -10.11 15.76 -14.19
C ALA A 102 -10.99 15.56 -15.44
N VAL A 103 -10.55 14.69 -16.36
CA VAL A 103 -11.32 14.36 -17.58
C VAL A 103 -12.70 13.79 -17.22
N GLN A 104 -12.77 12.91 -16.23
CA GLN A 104 -14.04 12.34 -15.76
C GLN A 104 -14.99 13.43 -15.23
N TRP A 105 -14.49 14.35 -14.39
CA TRP A 105 -15.29 15.45 -13.86
C TRP A 105 -15.76 16.41 -14.96
N PHE A 106 -14.90 16.74 -15.93
CA PHE A 106 -15.28 17.58 -17.07
C PHE A 106 -16.31 16.90 -17.98
N ALA A 107 -16.14 15.60 -18.26
CA ALA A 107 -17.11 14.85 -19.06
C ALA A 107 -18.48 14.75 -18.36
N LEU A 108 -18.50 14.57 -17.04
CA LEU A 108 -19.73 14.58 -16.25
C LEU A 108 -20.40 15.96 -16.28
N ALA A 109 -19.64 17.03 -16.04
CA ALA A 109 -20.15 18.40 -16.09
C ALA A 109 -20.71 18.75 -17.48
N LEU A 110 -20.01 18.36 -18.55
CA LEU A 110 -20.45 18.56 -19.93
C LEU A 110 -21.74 17.78 -20.22
N THR A 111 -21.84 16.53 -19.75
CA THR A 111 -23.05 15.71 -19.93
C THR A 111 -24.25 16.35 -19.25
N VAL A 112 -24.08 16.80 -17.99
CA VAL A 112 -25.14 17.51 -17.25
C VAL A 112 -25.55 18.79 -17.96
N LEU A 113 -24.58 19.57 -18.47
CA LEU A 113 -24.84 20.79 -19.23
C LEU A 113 -25.66 20.50 -20.51
N VAL A 114 -25.28 19.48 -21.28
CA VAL A 114 -25.99 19.10 -22.51
C VAL A 114 -27.42 18.66 -22.19
N VAL A 115 -27.62 17.84 -21.16
CA VAL A 115 -28.96 17.41 -20.74
C VAL A 115 -29.82 18.60 -20.33
N ALA A 116 -29.28 19.52 -19.53
CA ALA A 116 -29.99 20.73 -19.11
C ALA A 116 -30.41 21.58 -20.31
N LEU A 117 -29.50 21.83 -21.26
CA LEU A 117 -29.81 22.58 -22.48
C LEU A 117 -30.89 21.88 -23.34
N VAL A 118 -30.78 20.57 -23.57
CA VAL A 118 -31.75 19.81 -24.35
C VAL A 118 -33.15 19.85 -23.72
N LEU A 119 -33.23 19.69 -22.40
CA LEU A 119 -34.49 19.80 -21.66
C LEU A 119 -35.06 21.21 -21.78
N GLU A 120 -34.26 22.23 -21.52
CA GLU A 120 -34.68 23.64 -21.59
C GLU A 120 -35.22 24.01 -22.98
N PHE A 121 -34.53 23.62 -24.05
CA PHE A 121 -35.00 23.84 -25.42
C PHE A 121 -36.27 23.06 -25.74
N ARG A 122 -36.41 21.81 -25.25
CA ARG A 122 -37.64 21.02 -25.42
C ARG A 122 -38.83 21.64 -24.69
N LEU A 123 -38.64 22.11 -23.46
CA LEU A 123 -39.69 22.79 -22.69
C LEU A 123 -40.14 24.08 -23.40
N ARG A 124 -39.20 24.91 -23.86
CA ARG A 124 -39.52 26.15 -24.59
C ARG A 124 -40.28 25.89 -25.89
N ARG A 125 -39.87 24.88 -26.67
CA ARG A 125 -40.59 24.51 -27.91
C ARG A 125 -42.02 24.02 -27.64
N ARG A 126 -42.26 23.29 -26.55
CA ARG A 126 -43.61 22.84 -26.15
C ARG A 126 -44.49 24.01 -25.72
N SER A 127 -43.95 24.98 -24.98
CA SER A 127 -44.69 26.18 -24.57
C SER A 127 -45.14 27.01 -25.78
N ILE A 128 -44.26 27.19 -26.77
CA ILE A 128 -44.57 27.96 -27.99
C ILE A 128 -45.62 27.24 -28.85
N ALA A 129 -45.57 25.91 -28.94
CA ALA A 129 -46.56 25.12 -29.68
C ALA A 129 -47.94 25.06 -28.98
N GLY A 130 -47.97 25.11 -27.64
CA GLY A 130 -49.21 25.14 -26.86
C GLY A 130 -49.94 26.47 -26.88
N SER A 131 -49.22 27.59 -27.04
CA SER A 131 -49.80 28.95 -27.10
C SER A 131 -50.45 29.32 -28.44
N ARG A 132 -50.36 28.46 -29.47
CA ARG A 132 -50.95 28.68 -30.81
C ARG A 132 -52.23 27.89 -31.08
N ARG A 133 -52.82 27.27 -30.05
CA ARG A 133 -54.16 26.67 -30.09
C ARG A 133 -55.08 27.47 -29.17
#